data_AF-A0A820KID8-F1
#
_entry.id   AF-A0A820KID8-F1
#
_cell.length_a   1.000
_cell.length_b   1.000
_cell.length_c   1.000
_cell.angle_alpha   90.00
_cell.angle_beta   90.00
_cell.angle_gamma   90.00
#
_symmetry.space_group_name_H-M   'P 1'
#
loop_
_entity.id
_entity.type
_entity.pdbx_description
1 polymer ?
#
loop_
_entity_poly.entity_id
_entity_poly.type
_entity_poly.pdbx_seq_one_letter_code
_entity_poly.pdbx_strand_id
1 'polypeptide(L)'
;MTFLIFILISTIRLNISCKLTVFRETQERQALKKRQTDHDNYAEMANMISCDLLTENPDQAISQYGPHRVVPDRWKGMSEDQIRQIREEQQRQVEEKKRRDEEEQQRNDEWDRRRHAEAKAGMIIEKQIEGERRVYEHDLYDDNQRLANEQRNLKKYLDSVVYTNQPTAAYFMQ
;
A
#
# COMPACT_ATOMS: atom_id res chain seq x y z
N MET A 1 -24.59 -89.35 69.87
CA MET A 1 -24.12 -88.01 70.26
C MET A 1 -22.96 -87.50 69.41
N THR A 2 -21.94 -88.32 69.12
CA THR A 2 -20.78 -87.95 68.27
C THR A 2 -21.13 -87.64 66.81
N PHE A 3 -22.08 -88.37 66.21
CA PHE A 3 -22.48 -88.19 64.80
C PHE A 3 -23.18 -86.83 64.53
N LEU A 4 -24.05 -86.38 65.45
CA LEU A 4 -24.73 -85.08 65.35
C LEU A 4 -23.76 -83.90 65.55
N ILE A 5 -22.78 -84.04 66.45
CA ILE A 5 -21.71 -83.06 66.62
C ILE A 5 -20.86 -82.96 65.35
N PHE A 6 -20.56 -84.08 64.70
CA PHE A 6 -19.80 -84.10 63.44
C PHE A 6 -20.55 -83.42 62.28
N ILE A 7 -21.87 -83.67 62.18
CA ILE A 7 -22.73 -83.00 61.19
C ILE A 7 -22.80 -81.49 61.46
N LEU A 8 -22.96 -81.07 62.71
CA LEU A 8 -23.00 -79.66 63.09
C LEU A 8 -21.67 -78.94 62.80
N ILE A 9 -20.54 -79.56 63.12
CA ILE A 9 -19.21 -79.02 62.80
C ILE A 9 -19.01 -78.94 61.28
N SER A 10 -19.48 -79.94 60.54
CA SER A 10 -19.41 -79.97 59.06
C SER A 10 -20.24 -78.84 58.43
N THR A 11 -21.48 -78.62 58.88
CA THR A 11 -22.33 -77.54 58.35
C THR A 11 -21.80 -76.15 58.71
N ILE A 12 -21.24 -75.97 59.90
CA ILE A 12 -20.57 -74.72 60.30
C ILE A 12 -19.34 -74.47 59.42
N ARG A 13 -18.49 -75.49 59.19
CA ARG A 13 -17.34 -75.38 58.28
C ARG A 13 -17.76 -75.05 56.86
N LEU A 14 -18.82 -75.67 56.35
CA LEU A 14 -19.35 -75.41 55.00
C LEU A 14 -19.86 -73.97 54.87
N ASN A 15 -20.57 -73.46 55.90
CA ASN A 15 -21.08 -72.09 55.93
C ASN A 15 -19.94 -71.05 55.99
N ILE A 16 -18.93 -71.29 56.83
CA ILE A 16 -17.74 -70.43 56.92
C ILE A 16 -16.97 -70.43 55.59
N SER A 17 -16.79 -71.61 54.97
CA SER A 17 -16.12 -71.72 53.67
C SER A 17 -16.88 -70.96 52.58
N CYS A 18 -18.20 -71.10 52.52
CA CYS A 18 -19.06 -70.38 51.57
C CYS A 18 -19.03 -68.87 51.78
N LYS A 19 -19.06 -68.40 53.04
CA LYS A 19 -18.90 -66.96 53.35
C LYS A 19 -17.53 -66.43 52.92
N LEU A 20 -16.47 -67.22 53.11
CA LEU A 20 -15.11 -66.83 52.73
C LEU A 20 -14.96 -66.75 51.19
N THR A 21 -15.59 -67.66 50.44
CA THR A 21 -15.57 -67.62 48.97
C THR A 21 -16.35 -66.42 48.43
N VAL A 22 -17.55 -66.14 48.96
CA VAL A 22 -18.33 -64.95 48.58
C VAL A 22 -17.59 -63.66 48.92
N PHE A 23 -16.91 -63.60 50.07
CA PHE A 23 -16.08 -62.45 50.44
C PHE A 23 -14.91 -62.24 49.47
N ARG A 24 -14.21 -63.31 49.06
CA ARG A 24 -13.13 -63.23 48.06
C ARG A 24 -13.65 -62.78 46.69
N GLU A 25 -14.75 -63.36 46.21
CA GLU A 25 -15.36 -62.96 44.94
C GLU A 25 -15.81 -61.49 44.94
N THR A 26 -16.36 -61.00 46.05
CA THR A 26 -16.75 -59.59 46.16
C THR A 26 -15.55 -58.64 46.19
N GLN A 27 -14.46 -59.01 46.89
CA GLN A 27 -13.20 -58.25 46.87
C GLN A 27 -12.57 -58.23 45.47
N GLU A 28 -12.52 -59.35 44.77
CA GLU A 28 -12.01 -59.44 43.40
C GLU A 28 -12.85 -58.59 42.43
N ARG A 29 -14.18 -58.66 42.54
CA ARG A 29 -15.09 -57.80 41.76
C ARG A 29 -14.87 -56.31 42.06
N GLN A 30 -14.65 -55.94 43.32
CA GLN A 30 -14.35 -54.54 43.69
C GLN A 30 -13.00 -54.08 43.13
N ALA A 31 -11.96 -54.92 43.21
CA ALA A 31 -10.65 -54.61 42.65
C ALA A 31 -10.70 -54.47 41.12
N LEU A 32 -11.44 -55.34 40.43
CA LEU A 32 -11.66 -55.25 38.98
C LEU A 32 -12.43 -53.97 38.61
N LYS A 33 -13.51 -53.65 39.34
CA LYS A 33 -14.25 -52.39 39.13
C LYS A 33 -13.36 -51.17 39.32
N LYS A 34 -12.52 -51.15 40.37
CA LYS A 34 -11.58 -50.05 40.59
C LYS A 34 -10.59 -49.89 39.42
N ARG A 35 -10.05 -51.01 38.92
CA ARG A 35 -9.16 -50.96 37.74
C ARG A 35 -9.89 -50.44 36.49
N GLN A 36 -11.15 -50.83 36.29
CA GLN A 36 -11.97 -50.32 35.20
C GLN A 36 -12.20 -48.81 35.34
N THR A 37 -12.61 -48.35 36.52
CA THR A 37 -12.81 -46.90 36.75
C THR A 37 -11.51 -46.12 36.56
N ASP A 38 -10.38 -46.64 37.02
CA ASP A 38 -9.09 -45.99 36.86
C ASP A 38 -8.70 -45.92 35.36
N HIS A 39 -9.02 -46.95 34.59
CA HIS A 39 -8.80 -46.98 33.15
C HIS A 39 -9.71 -45.99 32.41
N ASP A 40 -10.99 -45.94 32.75
CA ASP A 40 -11.97 -45.02 32.17
C ASP A 40 -11.58 -43.56 32.48
N ASN A 41 -11.18 -43.28 33.72
CA ASN A 41 -10.68 -41.96 34.13
C ASN A 41 -9.45 -41.56 33.31
N TYR A 42 -8.50 -42.48 33.11
CA TYR A 42 -7.31 -42.21 32.31
C TYR A 42 -7.66 -41.94 30.84
N ALA A 43 -8.59 -42.72 30.27
CA ALA A 43 -9.06 -42.51 28.91
C ALA A 43 -9.77 -41.16 28.74
N GLU A 44 -10.60 -40.75 29.70
CA GLU A 44 -11.25 -39.44 29.72
C GLU A 44 -10.21 -38.31 29.76
N MET A 45 -9.22 -38.41 30.65
CA MET A 45 -8.14 -37.43 30.74
C MET A 45 -7.35 -37.33 29.42
N ALA A 46 -6.99 -38.46 28.83
CA ALA A 46 -6.27 -38.50 27.57
C ALA A 46 -7.09 -37.85 26.44
N ASN A 47 -8.37 -38.20 26.34
CA ASN A 47 -9.29 -37.63 25.36
C ASN A 47 -9.43 -36.12 25.54
N MET A 48 -9.51 -35.64 26.79
CA MET A 48 -9.65 -34.22 27.06
C MET A 48 -8.41 -33.44 26.65
N ILE A 49 -7.22 -33.93 26.99
CA ILE A 49 -5.95 -33.32 26.59
C ILE A 49 -5.82 -33.28 25.06
N SER A 50 -6.25 -34.34 24.36
CA SER A 50 -6.20 -34.39 22.89
C SER A 50 -7.35 -33.64 22.21
N CYS A 51 -8.36 -33.20 22.94
CA CYS A 51 -9.53 -32.56 22.37
C CYS A 51 -9.13 -31.22 21.75
N ASP A 52 -9.69 -30.94 20.56
CA ASP A 52 -9.48 -29.70 19.83
C ASP A 52 -9.75 -28.42 20.64
N LEU A 53 -10.59 -28.52 21.67
CA LEU A 53 -10.87 -27.41 22.57
C LEU A 53 -9.62 -27.00 23.37
N LEU A 54 -8.85 -27.97 23.89
CA LEU A 54 -7.65 -27.71 24.68
C LEU A 54 -6.38 -27.58 23.84
N THR A 55 -6.30 -28.29 22.71
CA THR A 55 -5.17 -28.15 21.77
C THR A 55 -5.28 -26.91 20.88
N GLU A 56 -6.41 -26.24 20.96
CA GLU A 56 -6.75 -25.05 20.18
C GLU A 56 -6.62 -25.20 18.66
N ASN A 57 -6.86 -26.39 18.12
CA ASN A 57 -6.67 -26.71 16.71
C ASN A 57 -7.28 -25.65 15.74
N PRO A 58 -6.48 -25.02 14.85
CA PRO A 58 -6.97 -24.01 13.91
C PRO A 58 -7.85 -24.60 12.80
N ASP A 59 -7.76 -25.90 12.53
CA ASP A 59 -8.53 -26.56 11.46
C ASP A 59 -10.04 -26.57 11.75
N GLN A 60 -10.44 -26.33 13.00
CA GLN A 60 -11.85 -26.16 13.37
C GLN A 60 -12.52 -24.97 12.68
N ALA A 61 -11.73 -23.99 12.23
CA ALA A 61 -12.22 -22.83 11.51
C ALA A 61 -12.46 -23.10 10.02
N ILE A 62 -12.10 -24.27 9.49
CA ILE A 62 -12.28 -24.62 8.08
C ILE A 62 -13.77 -24.88 7.81
N SER A 63 -14.33 -24.12 6.87
CA SER A 63 -15.73 -24.28 6.49
C SER A 63 -15.93 -25.49 5.58
N GLN A 64 -16.98 -26.27 5.84
CA GLN A 64 -17.42 -27.35 4.95
C GLN A 64 -17.89 -26.84 3.58
N TYR A 65 -18.29 -25.56 3.49
CA TYR A 65 -18.75 -24.93 2.25
C TYR A 65 -17.62 -24.45 1.34
N GLY A 66 -16.36 -24.62 1.75
CA GLY A 66 -15.20 -24.49 0.88
C GLY A 66 -13.98 -23.79 1.52
N PRO A 67 -12.79 -23.92 0.91
CA PRO A 67 -11.52 -23.50 1.52
C PRO A 67 -11.36 -21.99 1.70
N HIS A 68 -12.10 -21.19 0.94
CA HIS A 68 -12.07 -19.72 1.01
C HIS A 68 -12.92 -19.14 2.15
N ARG A 69 -13.69 -19.99 2.84
CA ARG A 69 -14.59 -19.58 3.91
C ARG A 69 -14.06 -20.09 5.24
N VAL A 70 -14.17 -19.23 6.24
CA VAL A 70 -13.83 -19.54 7.62
C VAL A 70 -15.10 -19.51 8.45
N VAL A 71 -15.21 -20.39 9.44
CA VAL A 71 -16.30 -20.34 10.41
C VAL A 71 -15.94 -19.25 11.44
N PRO A 72 -16.68 -18.12 11.50
CA PRO A 72 -16.21 -16.94 12.25
C PRO A 72 -16.14 -17.14 13.77
N ASP A 73 -16.98 -18.04 14.30
CA ASP A 73 -17.03 -18.39 15.73
C ASP A 73 -15.77 -19.13 16.21
N ARG A 74 -15.08 -19.85 15.31
CA ARG A 74 -13.92 -20.70 15.61
C ARG A 74 -12.60 -20.10 15.11
N TRP A 75 -12.65 -18.90 14.55
CA TRP A 75 -11.48 -18.27 13.96
C TRP A 75 -10.50 -17.77 15.04
N LYS A 76 -9.25 -18.21 14.95
CA LYS A 76 -8.18 -17.90 15.94
C LYS A 76 -7.06 -17.02 15.38
N GLY A 77 -7.22 -16.53 14.15
CA GLY A 77 -6.19 -15.74 13.45
C GLY A 77 -5.64 -16.45 12.22
N MET A 78 -4.74 -15.75 11.53
CA MET A 78 -4.08 -16.25 10.33
C MET A 78 -2.96 -17.23 10.66
N SER A 79 -2.69 -18.16 9.75
CA SER A 79 -1.52 -19.03 9.85
C SER A 79 -0.22 -18.22 9.75
N GLU A 80 0.84 -18.69 10.42
CA GLU A 80 2.18 -18.10 10.32
C GLU A 80 2.67 -18.00 8.88
N ASP A 81 2.30 -18.95 8.03
CA ASP A 81 2.62 -18.93 6.60
C ASP A 81 1.93 -17.77 5.88
N GLN A 82 0.66 -17.50 6.20
CA GLN A 82 -0.09 -16.38 5.63
C GLN A 82 0.50 -15.04 6.10
N ILE A 83 0.85 -14.95 7.39
CA ILE A 83 1.52 -13.77 7.95
C ILE A 83 2.87 -13.54 7.26
N ARG A 84 3.64 -14.61 7.03
CA ARG A 84 4.92 -14.54 6.30
C ARG A 84 4.72 -14.02 4.88
N GLN A 85 3.75 -14.55 4.13
CA GLN A 85 3.43 -14.07 2.78
C GLN A 85 3.04 -12.58 2.79
N ILE A 86 2.25 -12.13 3.77
CA ILE A 86 1.90 -10.71 3.92
C ILE A 86 3.15 -9.86 4.14
N ARG A 87 4.08 -10.31 4.99
CA ARG A 87 5.34 -9.59 5.25
C ARG A 87 6.24 -9.53 4.01
N GLU A 88 6.35 -10.62 3.26
CA GLU A 88 7.08 -10.66 1.99
C GLU A 88 6.47 -9.67 0.98
N GLU A 89 5.14 -9.63 0.88
CA GLU A 89 4.44 -8.70 0.00
C GLU A 89 4.64 -7.24 0.43
N GLN A 90 4.57 -6.94 1.73
CA GLN A 90 4.87 -5.61 2.26
C GLN A 90 6.29 -5.17 1.92
N GLN A 91 7.26 -6.07 2.02
CA GLN A 91 8.65 -5.78 1.65
C GLN A 91 8.77 -5.45 0.15
N ARG A 92 8.10 -6.22 -0.72
CA ARG A 92 8.04 -5.93 -2.16
C ARG A 92 7.43 -4.56 -2.44
N GLN A 93 6.36 -4.18 -1.75
CA GLN A 93 5.71 -2.88 -1.91
C GLN A 93 6.62 -1.72 -1.51
N VAL A 94 7.41 -1.88 -0.43
CA VAL A 94 8.40 -0.87 -0.01
C VAL A 94 9.48 -0.69 -1.09
N GLU A 95 10.00 -1.78 -1.63
CA GLU A 95 11.01 -1.75 -2.69
C GLU A 95 10.48 -1.13 -3.99
N GLU A 96 9.25 -1.49 -4.38
CA GLU A 96 8.61 -0.91 -5.56
C GLU A 96 8.36 0.59 -5.39
N LYS A 97 7.89 1.00 -4.21
CA LYS A 97 7.69 2.42 -3.90
C LYS A 97 9.00 3.19 -4.00
N LYS A 98 10.08 2.67 -3.40
CA LYS A 98 11.40 3.29 -3.47
C LYS A 98 11.86 3.47 -4.92
N ARG A 99 11.69 2.45 -5.76
CA ARG A 99 12.02 2.55 -7.20
C ARG A 99 11.19 3.64 -7.90
N ARG A 100 9.90 3.72 -7.62
CA ARG A 100 9.03 4.76 -8.21
C ARG A 100 9.44 6.17 -7.78
N ASP A 101 9.78 6.35 -6.51
CA ASP A 101 10.24 7.62 -5.97
C ASP A 101 11.56 8.06 -6.64
N GLU A 102 12.49 7.11 -6.85
CA GLU A 102 13.74 7.35 -7.58
C GLU A 102 13.50 7.74 -9.06
N GLU A 103 12.60 7.05 -9.75
CA GLU A 103 12.21 7.38 -11.13
C GLU A 103 11.53 8.76 -11.22
N GLU A 104 10.69 9.11 -10.25
CA GLU A 104 10.04 10.41 -10.19
C GLU A 104 11.05 11.54 -9.96
N GLN A 105 12.00 11.34 -9.05
CA GLN A 105 13.08 12.30 -8.82
C GLN A 105 13.90 12.53 -10.09
N GLN A 106 14.28 11.47 -10.80
CA GLN A 106 15.03 11.59 -12.06
C GLN A 106 14.25 12.35 -13.13
N ARG A 107 12.95 12.08 -13.27
CA ARG A 107 12.08 12.83 -14.19
C ARG A 107 12.02 14.29 -13.79
N ASN A 108 11.80 14.60 -12.52
CA ASN A 108 11.70 15.98 -12.05
C ASN A 108 13.01 16.75 -12.30
N ASP A 109 14.16 16.14 -12.03
CA ASP A 109 15.47 16.71 -12.32
C ASP A 109 15.65 16.98 -13.83
N GLU A 110 15.20 16.07 -14.69
CA GLU A 110 15.23 16.28 -16.16
C GLU A 110 14.34 17.45 -16.58
N TRP A 111 13.12 17.52 -16.03
CA TRP A 111 12.19 18.62 -16.27
C TRP A 111 12.76 19.97 -15.83
N ASP A 112 13.42 20.03 -14.67
CA ASP A 112 14.07 21.24 -14.19
C ASP A 112 15.23 21.65 -15.09
N ARG A 113 16.06 20.70 -15.54
CA ARG A 113 17.13 20.97 -16.51
C ARG A 113 16.58 21.53 -17.82
N ARG A 114 15.51 20.93 -18.35
CA ARG A 114 14.84 21.42 -19.57
C ARG A 114 14.29 22.83 -19.38
N ARG A 115 13.58 23.08 -18.29
CA ARG A 115 13.05 24.41 -17.94
C ARG A 115 14.16 25.47 -17.89
N HIS A 116 15.30 25.15 -17.27
CA HIS A 116 16.44 26.06 -17.24
C HIS A 116 17.07 26.30 -18.61
N ALA A 117 17.18 25.27 -19.45
CA ALA A 117 17.70 25.40 -20.81
C ALA A 117 16.79 26.26 -21.68
N GLU A 118 15.48 26.02 -21.61
CA GLU A 118 14.45 26.78 -22.33
C GLU A 118 14.42 28.24 -21.89
N ALA A 119 14.48 28.52 -20.58
CA ALA A 119 14.55 29.88 -20.07
C ALA A 119 15.80 30.62 -20.58
N LYS A 120 16.96 29.96 -20.58
CA LYS A 120 18.20 30.54 -21.15
C LYS A 120 18.07 30.80 -22.64
N ALA A 121 17.51 29.86 -23.41
CA ALA A 121 17.28 30.04 -24.84
C ALA A 121 16.33 31.21 -25.11
N GLY A 122 15.25 31.34 -24.35
CA GLY A 122 14.32 32.45 -24.40
C GLY A 122 15.01 33.79 -24.15
N MET A 123 15.84 33.90 -23.11
CA MET A 123 16.61 35.12 -22.81
C MET A 123 17.58 35.51 -23.93
N ILE A 124 18.22 34.53 -24.58
CA ILE A 124 19.14 34.79 -25.70
C ILE A 124 18.36 35.35 -26.90
N ILE A 125 17.21 34.74 -27.22
CA ILE A 125 16.34 35.19 -28.32
C ILE A 125 15.81 36.60 -28.02
N GLU A 126 15.32 36.86 -26.81
CA GLU A 126 14.83 38.18 -26.41
C GLU A 126 15.91 39.25 -26.55
N LYS A 127 17.14 38.95 -26.13
CA LYS A 127 18.29 39.86 -26.28
C LYS A 127 18.63 40.11 -27.75
N GLN A 128 18.51 39.10 -28.62
CA GLN A 128 18.73 39.25 -30.05
C GLN A 128 17.68 40.15 -30.68
N ILE A 129 16.40 39.92 -30.37
CA ILE A 129 15.27 40.74 -30.84
C ILE A 129 15.43 42.20 -30.39
N GLU A 130 15.80 42.42 -29.13
CA GLU A 130 16.07 43.75 -28.58
C GLU A 130 17.22 44.45 -29.32
N GLY A 131 18.27 43.71 -29.67
CA GLY A 131 19.38 44.23 -30.49
C GLY A 131 18.94 44.65 -31.88
N GLU A 132 18.23 43.77 -32.59
CA GLU A 132 17.68 44.03 -33.93
C GLU A 132 16.72 45.22 -33.93
N ARG A 133 15.86 45.30 -32.90
CA ARG A 133 14.93 46.41 -32.70
C ARG A 133 15.65 47.75 -32.56
N ARG A 134 16.75 47.80 -31.79
CA ARG A 134 17.53 49.05 -31.62
C ARG A 134 18.17 49.50 -32.93
N VAL A 135 18.70 48.56 -33.72
CA VAL A 135 19.25 48.88 -35.05
C VAL A 135 18.14 49.43 -35.95
N TYR A 136 16.99 48.77 -35.99
CA TYR A 136 15.84 49.23 -36.77
C TYR A 136 15.33 50.61 -36.34
N GLU A 137 15.25 50.87 -35.03
CA GLU A 137 14.84 52.17 -34.48
C GLU A 137 15.85 53.28 -34.84
N HIS A 138 17.14 52.96 -34.86
CA HIS A 138 18.20 53.88 -35.30
C HIS A 138 18.06 54.22 -36.78
N ASP A 139 17.92 53.22 -37.65
CA ASP A 139 17.78 53.41 -39.10
C ASP A 139 16.52 54.26 -39.41
N LEU A 140 15.41 53.98 -38.73
CA LEU A 140 14.18 54.76 -38.85
C LEU A 140 14.37 56.22 -38.40
N TYR A 141 15.15 56.45 -37.34
CA TYR A 141 15.47 57.80 -36.88
C TYR A 141 16.29 58.57 -37.92
N ASP A 142 17.30 57.94 -38.51
CA ASP A 142 18.15 58.54 -39.55
C ASP A 142 17.35 58.90 -40.80
N ASP A 143 16.47 58.01 -41.26
CA ASP A 143 15.57 58.28 -42.38
C ASP A 143 14.60 59.42 -42.07
N ASN A 144 14.02 59.46 -40.88
CA ASN A 144 13.16 60.55 -40.44
C ASN A 144 13.90 61.90 -40.43
N GLN A 145 15.15 61.93 -39.98
CA GLN A 145 15.98 63.14 -40.02
C GLN A 145 16.26 63.59 -41.46
N ARG A 146 16.60 62.65 -42.35
CA ARG A 146 16.82 62.94 -43.77
C ARG A 146 15.57 63.53 -44.42
N LEU A 147 14.42 62.87 -44.24
CA LEU A 147 13.13 63.32 -44.78
C LEU A 147 12.72 64.70 -44.22
N ALA A 148 12.93 64.94 -42.92
CA ALA A 148 12.64 66.23 -42.31
C ALA A 148 13.50 67.37 -42.92
N ASN A 149 14.78 67.10 -43.18
CA ASN A 149 15.68 68.05 -43.83
C ASN A 149 15.29 68.31 -45.28
N GLU A 150 14.96 67.26 -46.05
CA GLU A 150 14.46 67.38 -47.42
C GLU A 150 13.17 68.21 -47.48
N GLN A 151 12.21 67.92 -46.59
CA GLN A 151 10.97 68.68 -46.48
C GLN A 151 11.23 70.16 -46.13
N ARG A 152 12.14 70.42 -45.19
CA ARG A 152 12.53 71.79 -44.80
C ARG A 152 13.17 72.55 -45.96
N ASN A 153 14.04 71.90 -46.73
CA ASN A 153 14.70 72.49 -47.89
C ASN A 153 13.70 72.76 -49.03
N LEU A 154 12.80 71.82 -49.30
CA LEU A 154 11.73 72.00 -50.28
C LEU A 154 10.82 73.17 -49.90
N LYS A 155 10.43 73.27 -48.63
CA LYS A 155 9.61 74.37 -48.13
C LYS A 155 10.31 75.72 -48.33
N LYS A 156 11.60 75.82 -47.99
CA LYS A 156 12.42 77.02 -48.24
C LYS A 156 12.43 77.38 -49.73
N TYR A 157 12.60 76.41 -50.63
CA TYR A 157 12.59 76.63 -52.07
C TYR A 157 11.24 77.14 -52.58
N LEU A 158 10.14 76.53 -52.12
CA LEU A 158 8.78 76.97 -52.47
C LEU A 158 8.52 78.41 -52.03
N ASP A 159 8.86 78.73 -50.77
CA ASP A 159 8.69 80.07 -50.21
C ASP A 159 9.54 81.13 -50.94
N SER A 160 10.77 80.79 -51.35
CA SER A 160 11.70 81.76 -51.95
C SER A 160 11.60 81.92 -53.46
N VAL A 161 11.28 80.86 -54.21
CA VAL A 161 11.32 80.86 -55.70
C VAL A 161 9.93 80.83 -56.30
N VAL A 162 9.02 80.03 -55.75
CA VAL A 162 7.71 79.75 -56.37
C VAL A 162 6.64 80.72 -55.86
N TYR A 163 6.59 80.95 -54.54
CA TYR A 163 5.56 81.80 -53.93
C TYR A 163 5.88 83.31 -53.96
N THR A 164 7.04 83.70 -54.47
CA THR A 164 7.34 85.09 -54.80
C THR A 164 6.68 85.46 -56.13
N ASN A 165 5.43 85.90 -56.07
CA ASN A 165 4.73 86.42 -57.25
C ASN A 165 5.24 87.83 -57.57
N GLN A 166 6.24 87.92 -58.46
CA GLN A 166 6.69 89.19 -59.01
C GLN A 166 5.72 89.59 -60.14
N PRO A 167 5.15 90.81 -60.13
CA PRO A 167 4.22 91.22 -61.17
C PRO A 167 4.94 91.26 -62.52
N THR A 168 4.40 90.51 -63.50
CA THR A 168 4.95 90.46 -64.85
C THR A 168 4.83 91.83 -65.52
N ALA A 169 5.76 92.20 -66.40
CA ALA A 169 5.73 93.50 -67.09
C ALA A 169 4.38 93.82 -67.77
N ALA A 170 3.66 92.79 -68.23
CA ALA A 170 2.31 92.90 -68.78
C ALA A 170 1.26 93.46 -67.79
N TYR A 171 1.42 93.24 -66.48
CA TYR A 171 0.54 93.77 -65.43
C TYR A 171 0.65 95.29 -65.31
N PHE A 172 1.85 95.85 -65.51
CA PHE A 172 2.09 97.30 -65.43
C PHE A 172 1.77 98.05 -66.74
N MET A 173 1.50 97.33 -67.83
CA MET A 173 1.17 97.90 -69.15
C MET A 173 -0.35 97.93 -69.43
N GLN A 174 -1.19 97.54 -68.47
CA GLN A 174 -2.65 97.59 -68.52
C GLN A 174 -3.18 98.94 -68.05
#